data_AF-A0A7M7GWI1-F1
#
_entry.id   AF-A0A7M7GWI1-F1
#
_cell.length_a   1.000
_cell.length_b   1.000
_cell.length_c   1.000
_cell.angle_alpha   90.00
_cell.angle_beta   90.00
_cell.angle_gamma   90.00
#
_symmetry.space_group_name_H-M   'P 1'
#
loop_
_entity.id
_entity.type
_entity.pdbx_description
1 polymer ?
#
loop_
_entity_poly.entity_id
_entity_poly.type
_entity_poly.pdbx_seq_one_letter_code
_entity_poly.pdbx_strand_id
1 'polypeptide(L)'
;MGKLSNIIRKGTINPVRLILLYLAILFCVKSTFAEKKLHGTPMHKVELTQKGYIQFLRWELPVPKLTEFTFCLWMESYDLTHSHPIFSYSKNERERLARSWIAPRGTSVHLEIGGNNVFAASVDILENRWYHLCVSWENQAGRYGLWIDGRLRAQGRSYETIDHTIPSGGDIVVGQEYTDFDKGLDDGIEGSIVGFNLLLSSAFDTHDSIQVSRAASRYATVVAPLFAGIPTKLMQLRGIDYGRDRARTRAPTSNQRGRRYAEDATSLPLVEFVISPSGVIRRRNERSLGLQLVRLSYVRCEIGRGSPFIGGSLMLISWTRTPVRVFGGAVLKNVNSDCGNFSTVKEEKM
;
A
#
# COMPACT_ATOMS: atom_id res chain seq x y z
N MET A 1 -69.44 -44.98 -22.33
CA MET A 1 -68.54 -43.83 -22.14
C MET A 1 -67.27 -44.36 -21.48
N GLY A 2 -66.15 -44.66 -22.15
CA GLY A 2 -65.56 -44.02 -23.32
C GLY A 2 -64.49 -43.02 -22.85
N LYS A 3 -63.22 -43.43 -22.96
CA LYS A 3 -61.97 -42.64 -22.80
C LYS A 3 -61.57 -42.20 -21.38
N LEU A 4 -60.89 -43.09 -20.66
CA LEU A 4 -59.79 -42.70 -19.75
C LEU A 4 -58.73 -43.81 -19.56
N SER A 5 -58.63 -44.74 -20.51
CA SER A 5 -57.51 -45.67 -20.62
C SER A 5 -56.73 -45.35 -21.89
N ASN A 6 -55.64 -44.59 -21.80
CA ASN A 6 -54.48 -44.64 -22.72
C ASN A 6 -53.50 -43.47 -22.48
N ILE A 7 -52.84 -43.39 -21.32
CA ILE A 7 -51.49 -42.77 -21.21
C ILE A 7 -50.67 -43.51 -20.14
N ILE A 8 -50.65 -44.84 -20.15
CA ILE A 8 -49.59 -45.62 -19.49
C ILE A 8 -49.30 -46.84 -20.37
N ARG A 9 -48.64 -46.60 -21.50
CA ARG A 9 -47.99 -47.68 -22.26
C ARG A 9 -46.55 -47.31 -22.55
N LYS A 10 -45.68 -48.07 -21.86
CA LYS A 10 -44.36 -48.54 -22.30
C LYS A 10 -43.37 -47.45 -22.72
N GLY A 11 -42.70 -46.90 -21.72
CA GLY A 11 -41.33 -46.44 -21.86
C GLY A 11 -40.47 -47.12 -20.79
N THR A 12 -40.05 -48.37 -21.00
CA THR A 12 -38.92 -48.93 -20.25
C THR A 12 -37.72 -48.07 -20.58
N ILE A 13 -37.34 -47.20 -19.65
CA ILE A 13 -36.17 -46.34 -19.81
C ILE A 13 -34.96 -47.26 -19.84
N ASN A 14 -34.32 -47.36 -21.01
CA ASN A 14 -33.16 -48.21 -21.20
C ASN A 14 -32.05 -47.78 -20.20
N PRO A 15 -31.57 -48.67 -19.32
CA PRO A 15 -30.58 -48.32 -18.30
C PRO A 15 -29.29 -47.75 -18.92
N VAL A 16 -28.95 -48.15 -20.15
CA VAL A 16 -27.82 -47.59 -20.90
C VAL A 16 -28.04 -46.11 -21.22
N ARG A 17 -29.27 -45.69 -21.55
CA ARG A 17 -29.59 -44.26 -21.77
C ARG A 17 -29.49 -43.43 -20.49
N LEU A 18 -29.86 -44.00 -19.35
CA LEU A 18 -29.74 -43.31 -18.05
C LEU A 18 -28.27 -43.12 -17.66
N ILE A 19 -27.45 -44.17 -17.86
CA ILE A 19 -26.01 -44.14 -17.61
C ILE A 19 -25.32 -43.15 -18.55
N LEU A 20 -25.68 -43.14 -19.84
CA LEU A 20 -25.15 -42.17 -20.80
C LEU A 20 -25.56 -40.73 -20.46
N LEU A 21 -26.79 -40.50 -20.00
CA LEU A 21 -27.22 -39.17 -19.52
C LEU A 21 -26.42 -38.76 -18.28
N TYR A 22 -26.22 -39.67 -17.33
CA TYR A 22 -25.46 -39.40 -16.11
C TYR A 22 -23.98 -39.08 -16.42
N LEU A 23 -23.35 -39.85 -17.31
CA LEU A 23 -21.99 -39.60 -17.78
C LEU A 23 -21.89 -38.30 -18.57
N ALA A 24 -22.88 -37.98 -19.41
CA ALA A 24 -22.93 -36.71 -20.14
C ALA A 24 -23.10 -35.53 -19.18
N ILE A 25 -23.92 -35.66 -18.13
CA ILE A 25 -24.06 -34.64 -17.07
C ILE A 25 -22.74 -34.49 -16.30
N LEU A 26 -22.08 -35.59 -15.91
CA LEU A 26 -20.77 -35.55 -15.25
C LEU A 26 -19.69 -34.91 -16.14
N PHE A 27 -19.72 -35.18 -17.44
CA PHE A 27 -18.81 -34.56 -18.41
C PHE A 27 -19.13 -33.08 -18.61
N CYS A 28 -20.41 -32.70 -18.66
CA CYS A 28 -20.86 -31.30 -18.70
C CYS A 28 -20.43 -30.55 -17.43
N VAL A 29 -20.61 -31.14 -16.25
CA VAL A 29 -20.21 -30.56 -14.97
C VAL A 29 -18.68 -30.45 -14.87
N LYS A 30 -17.92 -31.42 -15.38
CA LYS A 30 -16.45 -31.30 -15.49
C LYS A 30 -16.03 -30.22 -16.49
N SER A 31 -16.77 -30.05 -17.58
CA SER A 31 -16.49 -29.02 -18.60
C SER A 31 -16.86 -27.61 -18.14
N THR A 32 -17.78 -27.44 -17.19
CA THR A 32 -18.15 -26.12 -16.66
C THR A 32 -17.28 -25.66 -15.49
N PHE A 33 -16.46 -26.54 -14.90
CA PHE A 33 -15.46 -26.20 -13.87
C PHE A 33 -14.02 -26.10 -14.40
N ALA A 34 -13.84 -25.92 -15.70
CA ALA A 34 -12.62 -25.28 -16.20
C ALA A 34 -12.75 -23.78 -15.91
N GLU A 35 -12.32 -23.37 -14.72
CA GLU A 35 -12.15 -21.97 -14.35
C GLU A 35 -11.13 -21.39 -15.36
N LYS A 36 -11.64 -20.81 -16.46
CA LYS A 36 -10.81 -20.00 -17.35
C LYS A 36 -10.29 -18.88 -16.46
N LYS A 37 -9.00 -18.96 -16.07
CA LYS A 37 -8.26 -17.86 -15.45
C LYS A 37 -8.41 -16.70 -16.44
N LEU A 38 -9.43 -15.85 -16.24
CA LEU A 38 -9.63 -14.67 -17.04
C LEU A 38 -8.32 -13.91 -16.92
N HIS A 39 -7.59 -13.76 -18.02
CA HIS A 39 -6.31 -13.06 -18.03
C HIS A 39 -6.59 -11.64 -17.56
N GLY A 40 -6.46 -11.42 -16.26
CA GLY A 40 -6.54 -10.10 -15.66
C GLY A 40 -5.45 -9.24 -16.27
N THR A 41 -5.67 -7.93 -16.30
CA THR A 41 -4.68 -6.97 -16.81
C THR A 41 -3.32 -7.27 -16.15
N PRO A 42 -2.25 -7.52 -16.94
CA PRO A 42 -0.99 -8.02 -16.41
C PRO A 42 -0.40 -7.06 -15.37
N MET A 43 0.40 -7.53 -14.44
CA MET A 43 1.21 -6.63 -13.61
C MET A 43 2.41 -6.12 -14.40
N HIS A 44 3.14 -5.13 -13.89
CA HIS A 44 4.38 -4.69 -14.50
C HIS A 44 5.53 -4.81 -13.51
N LYS A 45 6.67 -5.27 -14.00
CA LYS A 45 7.95 -5.16 -13.32
C LYS A 45 8.85 -4.15 -14.02
N VAL A 46 9.75 -3.56 -13.25
CA VAL A 46 10.89 -2.80 -13.77
C VAL A 46 12.12 -3.66 -13.62
N GLU A 47 12.86 -3.85 -14.70
CA GLU A 47 14.13 -4.57 -14.74
C GLU A 47 15.28 -3.56 -14.84
N LEU A 48 16.21 -3.67 -13.90
CA LEU A 48 17.39 -2.84 -13.74
C LEU A 48 18.61 -3.74 -13.97
N THR A 49 19.38 -3.47 -15.00
CA THR A 49 20.58 -4.23 -15.37
C THR A 49 21.87 -3.59 -14.86
N GLN A 50 21.84 -2.32 -14.46
CA GLN A 50 23.02 -1.50 -14.10
C GLN A 50 24.20 -1.68 -15.07
N LYS A 51 23.92 -1.70 -16.38
CA LYS A 51 24.91 -1.92 -17.43
C LYS A 51 24.98 -0.69 -18.34
N GLY A 52 26.16 -0.09 -18.41
CA GLY A 52 26.43 1.12 -19.20
C GLY A 52 25.94 2.42 -18.55
N TYR A 53 24.70 2.44 -18.04
CA TYR A 53 24.11 3.61 -17.39
C TYR A 53 23.49 3.23 -16.04
N ILE A 54 23.53 4.19 -15.10
CA ILE A 54 22.85 4.09 -13.81
C ILE A 54 21.34 4.09 -14.06
N GLN A 55 20.65 3.10 -13.49
CA GLN A 55 19.21 2.87 -13.69
C GLN A 55 18.45 2.97 -12.38
N PHE A 56 17.36 3.73 -12.37
CA PHE A 56 16.53 3.91 -11.18
C PHE A 56 15.15 4.45 -11.53
N LEU A 57 14.26 4.38 -10.54
CA LEU A 57 12.94 5.00 -10.53
C LEU A 57 12.98 6.24 -9.66
N ARG A 58 12.49 7.38 -10.15
CA ARG A 58 12.33 8.61 -9.35
C ARG A 58 10.88 9.09 -9.44
N TRP A 59 10.28 9.37 -8.30
CA TRP A 59 8.96 9.97 -8.26
C TRP A 59 9.04 11.48 -8.10
N GLU A 60 8.30 12.20 -8.95
CA GLU A 60 8.22 13.66 -8.94
C GLU A 60 6.92 14.08 -8.27
N LEU A 61 6.95 14.20 -6.95
CA LEU A 61 5.80 14.63 -6.17
C LEU A 61 6.24 15.49 -4.97
N PRO A 62 5.36 16.37 -4.45
CA PRO A 62 5.66 17.15 -3.26
C PRO A 62 5.70 16.24 -2.02
N VAL A 63 6.88 15.73 -1.68
CA VAL A 63 7.07 14.90 -0.49
C VAL A 63 6.90 15.77 0.77
N PRO A 64 5.91 15.48 1.64
CA PRO A 64 5.71 16.23 2.87
C PRO A 64 6.80 15.92 3.90
N LYS A 65 6.77 16.61 5.05
CA LYS A 65 7.59 16.20 6.19
C LYS A 65 7.19 14.80 6.62
N LEU A 66 8.16 13.93 6.89
CA LEU A 66 7.88 12.54 7.29
C LEU A 66 8.15 12.40 8.80
N THR A 67 7.12 12.01 9.53
CA THR A 67 7.18 11.63 10.95
C THR A 67 7.01 10.12 11.14
N GLU A 68 6.40 9.47 10.15
CA GLU A 68 6.25 8.02 10.08
C GLU A 68 6.06 7.60 8.62
N PHE A 69 6.46 6.36 8.32
CA PHE A 69 6.15 5.76 7.04
C PHE A 69 6.18 4.23 7.09
N THR A 70 5.59 3.62 6.07
CA THR A 70 5.80 2.22 5.70
C THR A 70 5.97 2.15 4.20
N PHE A 71 7.06 1.54 3.72
CA PHE A 71 7.15 1.17 2.31
C PHE A 71 7.23 -0.35 2.15
N CYS A 72 6.75 -0.82 1.01
CA CYS A 72 6.82 -2.21 0.62
C CYS A 72 7.17 -2.33 -0.86
N LEU A 73 7.94 -3.35 -1.23
CA LEU A 73 8.16 -3.77 -2.61
C LEU A 73 8.38 -5.28 -2.69
N TRP A 74 8.14 -5.84 -3.87
CA TRP A 74 8.71 -7.12 -4.27
C TRP A 74 9.97 -6.86 -5.07
N MET A 75 11.02 -7.65 -4.81
CA MET A 75 12.23 -7.64 -5.62
C MET A 75 12.84 -9.03 -5.82
N GLU A 76 13.54 -9.15 -6.93
CA GLU A 76 14.40 -10.27 -7.28
C GLU A 76 15.76 -9.70 -7.70
N SER A 77 16.81 -10.03 -6.96
CA SER A 77 18.18 -9.61 -7.28
C SER A 77 18.83 -10.62 -8.23
N TYR A 78 19.52 -10.17 -9.27
CA TYR A 78 20.27 -11.06 -10.17
C TYR A 78 21.75 -11.14 -9.81
N ASP A 79 22.30 -10.07 -9.25
CA ASP A 79 23.69 -9.97 -8.77
C ASP A 79 23.70 -9.18 -7.45
N LEU A 80 24.16 -9.82 -6.37
CA LEU A 80 24.30 -9.23 -5.04
C LEU A 80 25.75 -8.90 -4.69
N THR A 81 26.65 -8.81 -5.66
CA THR A 81 28.06 -8.38 -5.44
C THR A 81 28.11 -7.01 -4.77
N HIS A 82 27.18 -6.12 -5.14
CA HIS A 82 27.07 -4.75 -4.67
C HIS A 82 25.82 -4.51 -3.81
N SER A 83 25.76 -3.34 -3.18
CA SER A 83 24.59 -2.93 -2.38
C SER A 83 23.38 -2.68 -3.29
N HIS A 84 22.18 -2.98 -2.80
CA HIS A 84 20.92 -2.76 -3.50
C HIS A 84 20.08 -1.71 -2.75
N PRO A 85 20.07 -0.43 -3.19
CA PRO A 85 19.27 0.62 -2.56
C PRO A 85 17.78 0.49 -2.91
N ILE A 86 17.02 -0.03 -1.96
CA ILE A 86 15.58 -0.29 -2.09
C ILE A 86 14.71 0.92 -1.73
N PHE A 87 15.30 1.93 -1.09
CA PHE A 87 14.69 3.23 -0.81
C PHE A 87 15.79 4.27 -0.60
N SER A 88 15.74 5.38 -1.32
CA SER A 88 16.60 6.54 -1.13
C SER A 88 15.72 7.80 -1.12
N TYR A 89 15.83 8.60 -0.05
CA TYR A 89 15.21 9.92 0.05
C TYR A 89 16.30 10.96 0.30
N SER A 90 16.50 11.85 -0.67
CA SER A 90 17.53 12.87 -0.62
C SER A 90 17.04 14.22 -1.11
N LYS A 91 17.75 15.28 -0.76
CA LYS A 91 17.41 16.64 -1.19
C LYS A 91 18.57 17.26 -1.95
N ASN A 92 18.23 17.90 -3.07
CA ASN A 92 19.20 18.53 -3.98
C ASN A 92 20.34 17.58 -4.39
N GLU A 93 20.07 16.27 -4.49
CA GLU A 93 21.04 15.25 -4.92
C GLU A 93 22.29 15.13 -4.03
N ARG A 94 22.26 15.70 -2.81
CA ARG A 94 23.43 15.79 -1.93
C ARG A 94 23.11 15.48 -0.48
N GLU A 95 21.99 16.00 0.02
CA GLU A 95 21.59 15.82 1.40
C GLU A 95 20.82 14.51 1.54
N ARG A 96 21.46 13.49 2.12
CA ARG A 96 20.82 12.21 2.43
C ARG A 96 19.89 12.37 3.63
N LEU A 97 18.59 12.17 3.42
CA LEU A 97 17.58 12.32 4.47
C LEU A 97 17.17 10.98 5.07
N ALA A 98 16.98 9.97 4.22
CA ALA A 98 16.78 8.58 4.65
C ALA A 98 17.15 7.60 3.54
N ARG A 99 17.60 6.41 3.91
CA ARG A 99 17.84 5.32 2.95
C ARG A 99 17.65 3.95 3.56
N SER A 100 17.30 2.98 2.73
CA SER A 100 17.29 1.57 3.08
C SER A 100 17.89 0.77 1.93
N TRP A 101 18.75 -0.18 2.26
CA TRP A 101 19.47 -0.98 1.29
C TRP A 101 19.66 -2.41 1.77
N ILE A 102 19.84 -3.33 0.82
CA ILE A 102 20.37 -4.67 1.07
C ILE A 102 21.88 -4.58 0.92
N ALA A 103 22.61 -5.06 1.92
CA ALA A 103 24.06 -5.10 1.91
C ALA A 103 24.58 -6.16 0.92
N PRO A 104 25.85 -6.05 0.47
CA PRO A 104 26.48 -7.04 -0.40
C PRO A 104 26.31 -8.47 0.10
N ARG A 105 26.20 -9.39 -0.86
CA ARG A 105 25.91 -10.81 -0.70
C ARG A 105 24.58 -11.11 0.00
N GLY A 106 23.66 -10.14 0.05
CA GLY A 106 22.34 -10.32 0.63
C GLY A 106 22.32 -10.54 2.15
N THR A 107 23.39 -10.15 2.85
CA THR A 107 23.65 -10.54 4.25
C THR A 107 22.88 -9.75 5.30
N SER A 108 22.39 -8.57 4.94
CA SER A 108 21.64 -7.71 5.86
C SER A 108 20.79 -6.67 5.12
N VAL A 109 19.71 -6.23 5.77
CA VAL A 109 18.92 -5.05 5.35
C VAL A 109 19.15 -3.95 6.37
N HIS A 110 19.32 -2.72 5.89
CA HIS A 110 19.61 -1.56 6.72
C HIS A 110 18.57 -0.46 6.54
N LEU A 111 18.44 0.38 7.55
CA LEU A 111 17.72 1.65 7.48
C LEU A 111 18.57 2.73 8.16
N GLU A 112 18.73 3.86 7.49
CA GLU A 112 19.40 5.05 8.01
C GLU A 112 18.46 6.25 7.84
N ILE A 113 18.34 7.08 8.88
CA ILE A 113 17.50 8.28 8.89
C ILE A 113 18.29 9.43 9.51
N GLY A 114 18.42 10.54 8.79
CA GLY A 114 19.14 11.73 9.25
C GLY A 114 20.59 11.45 9.65
N GLY A 115 21.25 10.50 8.98
CA GLY A 115 22.62 10.05 9.29
C GLY A 115 22.73 9.07 10.45
N ASN A 116 21.64 8.70 11.11
CA ASN A 116 21.62 7.70 12.18
C ASN A 116 21.29 6.32 11.62
N ASN A 117 22.09 5.30 11.95
CA ASN A 117 21.76 3.91 11.67
C ASN A 117 20.59 3.48 12.57
N VAL A 118 19.41 3.31 11.97
CA VAL A 118 18.18 2.91 12.67
C VAL A 118 18.18 1.42 12.96
N PHE A 119 18.56 0.61 11.96
CA PHE A 119 18.82 -0.82 12.15
C PHE A 119 19.74 -1.40 11.06
N ALA A 120 20.39 -2.51 11.42
CA ALA A 120 21.10 -3.42 10.53
C ALA A 120 20.66 -4.86 10.85
N ALA A 121 19.70 -5.39 10.10
CA ALA A 121 19.12 -6.70 10.36
C ALA A 121 19.81 -7.77 9.52
N SER A 122 20.44 -8.76 10.16
CA SER A 122 21.03 -9.90 9.45
C SER A 122 19.93 -10.76 8.82
N VAL A 123 20.09 -11.03 7.52
CA VAL A 123 19.15 -11.80 6.70
C VAL A 123 19.93 -12.62 5.67
N ASP A 124 19.23 -13.47 4.92
CA ASP A 124 19.80 -14.26 3.83
C ASP A 124 18.92 -14.08 2.58
N ILE A 125 19.23 -13.02 1.83
CA ILE A 125 18.63 -12.73 0.53
C ILE A 125 19.48 -13.39 -0.55
N LEU A 126 18.85 -14.28 -1.31
CA LEU A 126 19.51 -15.01 -2.38
C LEU A 126 19.19 -14.38 -3.74
N GLU A 127 20.15 -14.49 -4.67
CA GLU A 127 19.95 -14.13 -6.07
C GLU A 127 18.89 -15.03 -6.72
N ASN A 128 18.24 -14.50 -7.76
CA ASN A 128 17.24 -15.19 -8.59
C ASN A 128 16.06 -15.75 -7.80
N ARG A 129 15.70 -15.05 -6.71
CA ARG A 129 14.54 -15.35 -5.88
C ARG A 129 13.78 -14.07 -5.55
N TRP A 130 12.46 -14.15 -5.65
CA TRP A 130 11.57 -13.08 -5.22
C TRP A 130 11.45 -13.03 -3.71
N TYR A 131 11.63 -11.83 -3.16
CA TYR A 131 11.36 -11.48 -1.77
C TYR A 131 10.42 -10.28 -1.70
N HIS A 132 9.49 -10.33 -0.76
CA HIS A 132 8.67 -9.17 -0.41
C HIS A 132 9.27 -8.46 0.80
N LEU A 133 9.75 -7.24 0.62
CA LEU A 133 10.38 -6.43 1.64
C LEU A 133 9.46 -5.29 2.05
N CYS A 134 9.26 -5.12 3.35
CA CYS A 134 8.64 -3.92 3.89
C CYS A 134 9.43 -3.38 5.06
N VAL A 135 9.57 -2.05 5.11
CA VAL A 135 10.21 -1.33 6.21
C VAL A 135 9.23 -0.29 6.72
N SER A 136 9.16 -0.17 8.05
CA SER A 136 8.38 0.86 8.72
C SER A 136 9.18 1.56 9.79
N TRP A 137 8.93 2.85 9.97
CA TRP A 137 9.50 3.68 11.02
C TRP A 137 8.51 4.75 11.49
N GLU A 138 8.62 5.18 12.74
CA GLU A 138 7.94 6.34 13.31
C GLU A 138 8.80 7.05 14.34
N ASN A 139 8.62 8.37 14.48
CA ASN A 139 9.47 9.22 15.33
C ASN A 139 8.97 9.41 16.76
N GLN A 140 7.71 9.11 17.08
CA GLN A 140 7.15 9.32 18.42
C GLN A 140 7.87 8.46 19.47
N ALA A 141 8.17 7.21 19.13
CA ALA A 141 8.92 6.30 19.99
C ALA A 141 10.21 5.79 19.32
N GLY A 142 10.51 6.25 18.10
CA GLY A 142 11.65 5.80 17.31
C GLY A 142 11.51 4.34 16.86
N ARG A 143 10.27 3.79 16.80
CA ARG A 143 10.08 2.38 16.47
C ARG A 143 10.42 2.13 15.01
N TYR A 144 11.02 0.97 14.75
CA TYR A 144 11.24 0.47 13.41
C TYR A 144 10.84 -1.00 13.30
N GLY A 145 10.58 -1.44 12.06
CA GLY A 145 10.21 -2.81 11.76
C GLY A 145 10.60 -3.18 10.32
N LEU A 146 11.06 -4.42 10.16
CA LEU A 146 11.38 -5.04 8.88
C LEU A 146 10.55 -6.31 8.73
N TRP A 147 9.83 -6.43 7.62
CA TRP A 147 9.14 -7.65 7.22
C TRP A 147 9.75 -8.20 5.93
N ILE A 148 9.96 -9.51 5.91
CA ILE A 148 10.36 -10.28 4.72
C ILE A 148 9.37 -11.40 4.52
N ASP A 149 8.75 -11.43 3.35
CA ASP A 149 7.70 -12.39 2.98
C ASP A 149 6.54 -12.39 3.98
N GLY A 150 6.13 -11.17 4.38
CA GLY A 150 5.05 -10.94 5.35
C GLY A 150 5.39 -11.31 6.80
N ARG A 151 6.59 -11.83 7.07
CA ARG A 151 7.06 -12.20 8.40
C ARG A 151 7.93 -11.10 8.98
N LEU A 152 7.67 -10.70 10.23
CA LEU A 152 8.51 -9.76 10.95
C LEU A 152 9.89 -10.38 11.19
N ARG A 153 10.95 -9.72 10.72
CA ARG A 153 12.35 -10.16 10.83
C ARG A 153 13.16 -9.34 11.83
N ALA A 154 12.89 -8.06 11.93
CA ALA A 154 13.49 -7.18 12.93
C ALA A 154 12.47 -6.15 13.39
N GLN A 155 12.54 -5.79 14.67
CA GLN A 155 11.85 -4.64 15.23
C GLN A 155 12.66 -4.10 16.40
N GLY A 156 12.47 -2.82 16.71
CA GLY A 156 13.15 -2.21 17.82
C GLY A 156 12.82 -0.73 17.92
N ARG A 157 13.69 0.01 18.61
CA ARG A 157 13.63 1.45 18.76
C ARG A 157 15.01 2.03 18.49
N SER A 158 15.06 3.14 17.76
CA SER A 158 16.25 3.97 17.57
C SER A 158 16.04 5.26 18.35
N TYR A 159 16.79 5.42 19.45
CA TYR A 159 16.61 6.54 20.36
C TYR A 159 17.03 7.87 19.73
N GLU A 160 18.00 7.82 18.82
CA GLU A 160 18.53 8.94 18.04
C GLU A 160 17.50 9.53 17.08
N THR A 161 16.45 8.76 16.74
CA THR A 161 15.38 9.18 15.83
C THR A 161 14.06 9.53 16.54
N ILE A 162 14.05 9.56 17.88
CA ILE A 162 12.89 10.06 18.64
C ILE A 162 12.74 11.56 18.36
N ASP A 163 11.50 11.99 18.06
CA ASP A 163 11.12 13.35 17.67
C ASP A 163 11.82 13.89 16.40
N HIS A 164 12.65 13.07 15.75
CA HIS A 164 13.27 13.42 14.48
C HIS A 164 12.20 13.55 13.40
N THR A 165 12.20 14.66 12.68
CA THR A 165 11.30 14.88 11.54
C THR A 165 12.13 14.96 10.27
N ILE A 166 11.87 14.05 9.34
CA ILE A 166 12.57 14.07 8.05
C ILE A 166 12.03 15.27 7.24
N PRO A 167 12.89 16.19 6.78
CA PRO A 167 12.49 17.38 6.03
C PRO A 167 11.70 17.07 4.77
N SER A 168 10.81 17.97 4.36
CA SER A 168 10.03 17.89 3.12
C SER A 168 10.84 18.30 1.88
N GLY A 169 10.31 17.95 0.70
CA GLY A 169 10.72 18.52 -0.59
C GLY A 169 11.98 17.90 -1.22
N GLY A 170 12.37 16.69 -0.81
CA GLY A 170 13.37 15.87 -1.51
C GLY A 170 12.78 14.96 -2.59
N ASP A 171 13.66 14.19 -3.22
CA ASP A 171 13.38 13.17 -4.24
C ASP A 171 13.37 11.77 -3.63
N ILE A 172 12.37 10.96 -3.97
CA ILE A 172 12.34 9.53 -3.61
C ILE A 172 12.78 8.71 -4.82
N VAL A 173 13.78 7.88 -4.60
CA VAL A 173 14.42 7.03 -5.59
C VAL A 173 14.46 5.57 -5.12
N VAL A 174 14.28 4.66 -6.07
CA VAL A 174 14.44 3.22 -5.89
C VAL A 174 15.32 2.70 -7.02
N GLY A 175 16.31 1.87 -6.69
CA GLY A 175 17.24 1.28 -7.66
C GLY A 175 18.63 1.89 -7.66
N GLN A 176 18.83 3.02 -6.97
CA GLN A 176 20.13 3.68 -6.79
C GLN A 176 20.15 4.53 -5.50
N GLU A 177 21.30 4.64 -4.86
CA GLU A 177 21.56 5.64 -3.83
C GLU A 177 21.69 7.04 -4.47
N TYR A 178 20.71 7.91 -4.25
CA TYR A 178 20.56 9.18 -4.98
C TYR A 178 21.35 10.34 -4.37
N THR A 179 22.58 10.05 -3.95
CA THR A 179 23.58 11.03 -3.47
C THR A 179 25.02 10.61 -3.76
N ASP A 180 25.31 9.31 -3.88
CA ASP A 180 26.66 8.76 -4.10
C ASP A 180 26.91 8.45 -5.59
N PHE A 181 26.76 9.46 -6.47
CA PHE A 181 26.95 9.26 -7.92
C PHE A 181 28.39 8.91 -8.31
N ASP A 182 29.36 9.21 -7.44
CA ASP A 182 30.77 8.87 -7.59
C ASP A 182 31.02 7.36 -7.55
N LYS A 183 30.14 6.59 -6.91
CA LYS A 183 30.19 5.11 -6.92
C LYS A 183 29.69 4.49 -8.23
N GLY A 184 29.06 5.26 -9.10
CA GLY A 184 28.61 4.79 -10.40
C GLY A 184 27.58 3.65 -10.31
N LEU A 185 27.87 2.53 -10.98
CA LEU A 185 26.96 1.38 -11.11
C LEU A 185 26.95 0.47 -9.86
N ASP A 186 27.94 0.61 -8.97
CA ASP A 186 28.18 -0.26 -7.82
C ASP A 186 27.28 0.05 -6.60
N ASP A 187 26.37 1.03 -6.73
CA ASP A 187 25.40 1.39 -5.69
C ASP A 187 23.97 1.36 -6.25
N GLY A 188 23.68 0.33 -7.05
CA GLY A 188 22.44 0.16 -7.77
C GLY A 188 21.90 -1.27 -7.72
N ILE A 189 20.58 -1.40 -7.91
CA ILE A 189 19.91 -2.70 -7.98
C ILE A 189 20.16 -3.31 -9.36
N GLU A 190 20.84 -4.45 -9.44
CA GLU A 190 20.78 -5.36 -10.58
C GLU A 190 19.73 -6.44 -10.30
N GLY A 191 18.55 -6.29 -10.90
CA GLY A 191 17.38 -7.11 -10.56
C GLY A 191 16.06 -6.60 -11.13
N SER A 192 14.96 -7.18 -10.62
CA SER A 192 13.59 -6.77 -10.94
C SER A 192 12.86 -6.25 -9.71
N ILE A 193 12.00 -5.25 -9.90
CA ILE A 193 11.17 -4.65 -8.84
C ILE A 193 9.70 -4.62 -9.28
N VAL A 194 8.80 -4.91 -8.35
CA VAL A 194 7.34 -4.83 -8.53
C VAL A 194 6.71 -4.19 -7.30
N GLY A 195 5.71 -3.33 -7.50
CA GLY A 195 4.81 -2.95 -6.42
C GLY A 195 5.44 -2.09 -5.33
N PHE A 196 6.37 -1.20 -5.66
CA PHE A 196 6.87 -0.22 -4.69
C PHE A 196 5.73 0.73 -4.27
N ASN A 197 5.38 0.71 -2.99
CA ASN A 197 4.39 1.61 -2.40
C ASN A 197 4.98 2.26 -1.14
N LEU A 198 4.68 3.53 -0.91
CA LEU A 198 5.08 4.28 0.28
C LEU A 198 3.85 4.95 0.90
N LEU A 199 3.58 4.59 2.15
CA LEU A 199 2.46 5.05 2.94
C LEU A 199 2.95 5.93 4.10
N LEU A 200 2.31 7.08 4.32
CA LEU A 200 2.57 8.01 5.42
C LEU A 200 1.90 7.55 6.72
N SER A 201 2.12 6.30 7.08
CA SER A 201 1.65 5.68 8.31
C SER A 201 2.53 4.50 8.65
N SER A 202 2.87 4.34 9.92
CA SER A 202 3.67 3.25 10.43
C SER A 202 2.88 1.95 10.56
N ALA A 203 3.61 0.83 10.66
CA ALA A 203 3.07 -0.50 10.85
C ALA A 203 2.76 -0.82 12.32
N PHE A 204 2.81 0.18 13.21
CA PHE A 204 2.61 -0.02 14.65
C PHE A 204 1.27 0.55 15.10
N ASP A 205 0.63 -0.15 16.03
CA ASP A 205 -0.60 0.35 16.63
C ASP A 205 -0.27 1.51 17.61
N THR A 206 -1.13 2.51 17.65
CA THR A 206 -1.02 3.65 18.58
C THR A 206 -1.14 3.21 20.05
N HIS A 207 -1.81 2.09 20.31
CA HIS A 207 -2.09 1.57 21.66
C HIS A 207 -0.91 0.82 22.29
N ASP A 208 0.07 0.36 21.49
CA ASP A 208 1.29 -0.28 22.02
C ASP A 208 2.23 0.71 22.72
N SER A 209 1.96 2.02 22.64
CA SER A 209 2.68 3.05 23.38
C SER A 209 2.40 3.06 24.89
N ILE A 210 1.36 2.35 25.36
CA ILE A 210 0.91 2.40 26.77
C ILE A 210 1.79 1.56 27.72
N GLN A 211 2.66 0.67 27.23
CA GLN A 211 3.49 -0.19 28.10
C GLN A 211 4.90 0.36 28.43
N VAL A 212 5.28 1.56 27.97
CA VAL A 212 6.60 2.16 28.27
C VAL A 212 6.51 3.47 29.07
N SER A 213 5.32 3.95 29.41
CA SER A 213 5.13 5.21 30.16
C SER A 213 4.70 4.99 31.62
N ARG A 214 5.42 4.16 32.39
CA ARG A 214 5.36 4.21 33.87
C ARG A 214 6.42 5.12 34.51
N ALA A 215 7.20 5.86 33.71
CA ALA A 215 8.19 6.82 34.20
C ALA A 215 7.78 8.30 34.08
N ALA A 216 6.63 8.63 33.47
CA ALA A 216 6.22 10.02 33.21
C ALA A 216 4.99 10.49 34.02
N SER A 217 4.71 9.87 35.17
CA SER A 217 3.63 10.30 36.09
C SER A 217 4.20 10.95 37.34
N ARG A 218 4.90 12.09 37.18
CA ARG A 218 5.24 13.01 38.29
C ARG A 218 5.27 14.50 37.88
N TYR A 219 4.56 14.88 36.83
CA TYR A 219 4.46 16.29 36.39
C TYR A 219 3.02 16.77 36.20
N ALA A 220 2.06 16.21 36.93
CA ALA A 220 0.66 16.65 36.88
C ALA A 220 0.02 16.82 38.27
N THR A 221 0.79 17.27 39.26
CA THR A 221 0.24 17.54 40.62
C THR A 221 0.64 18.88 41.23
N VAL A 222 1.25 19.80 40.48
CA VAL A 222 1.59 21.13 41.03
C VAL A 222 1.41 22.21 39.99
N VAL A 223 0.18 22.45 39.50
CA VAL A 223 -0.37 23.82 39.33
C VAL A 223 -1.89 23.70 39.08
N ALA A 224 -2.68 23.79 40.14
CA ALA A 224 -4.07 24.21 40.08
C ALA A 224 -4.34 24.93 41.39
N PRO A 225 -4.42 26.27 41.37
CA PRO A 225 -5.72 26.84 41.73
C PRO A 225 -6.03 28.17 41.02
N LEU A 226 -7.28 28.62 41.20
CA LEU A 226 -7.84 29.96 40.93
C LEU A 226 -8.18 30.15 39.44
N PHE A 227 -9.43 30.21 38.97
CA PHE A 227 -10.57 30.97 39.47
C PHE A 227 -11.89 30.27 39.13
N ALA A 228 -12.77 30.17 40.12
CA ALA A 228 -14.20 29.95 39.94
C ALA A 228 -14.92 31.28 40.29
N GLY A 229 -15.82 31.78 39.43
CA GLY A 229 -16.73 32.87 39.84
C GLY A 229 -17.40 33.73 38.75
N ILE A 230 -18.56 33.26 38.25
CA ILE A 230 -19.83 34.00 37.93
C ILE A 230 -19.87 35.04 36.74
N PRO A 231 -21.04 35.52 36.22
CA PRO A 231 -21.78 34.99 35.05
C PRO A 231 -22.09 36.01 33.91
N THR A 232 -22.89 35.57 32.94
CA THR A 232 -23.38 36.19 31.68
C THR A 232 -24.28 37.43 31.83
N LYS A 233 -24.09 38.47 30.97
CA LYS A 233 -25.12 39.06 30.05
C LYS A 233 -24.69 40.33 29.27
N LEU A 234 -25.13 40.34 28.00
CA LEU A 234 -25.74 41.42 27.19
C LEU A 234 -24.92 42.52 26.44
N MET A 235 -25.40 42.74 25.20
CA MET A 235 -25.53 43.96 24.40
C MET A 235 -24.41 44.38 23.42
N GLN A 236 -24.67 44.11 22.13
CA GLN A 236 -24.79 45.08 21.01
C GLN A 236 -23.88 46.33 21.03
N LEU A 237 -23.09 46.53 19.97
CA LEU A 237 -23.33 47.61 18.98
C LEU A 237 -22.23 47.69 17.88
N ARG A 238 -22.72 48.13 16.71
CA ARG A 238 -22.06 48.82 15.59
C ARG A 238 -21.22 48.02 14.60
N GLY A 239 -21.80 47.88 13.41
CA GLY A 239 -21.10 47.66 12.15
C GLY A 239 -20.51 48.96 11.58
N ILE A 240 -19.64 48.78 10.59
CA ILE A 240 -19.21 49.80 9.64
C ILE A 240 -19.46 49.24 8.24
N ASP A 241 -20.17 50.06 7.49
CA ASP A 241 -20.69 49.94 6.13
C ASP A 241 -19.59 50.28 5.12
N TYR A 242 -19.52 49.58 3.98
CA TYR A 242 -18.85 50.10 2.78
C TYR A 242 -19.82 50.06 1.60
N GLY A 243 -19.89 51.22 0.96
CA GLY A 243 -20.95 51.66 0.07
C GLY A 243 -21.19 50.80 -1.17
N ARG A 244 -22.48 50.53 -1.34
CA ARG A 244 -23.31 50.55 -2.55
C ARG A 244 -22.67 51.23 -3.79
N ASP A 245 -22.71 50.51 -4.92
CA ASP A 245 -23.09 51.11 -6.19
C ASP A 245 -24.13 50.26 -6.94
N ARG A 246 -25.05 50.97 -7.60
CA ARG A 246 -26.34 50.50 -8.10
C ARG A 246 -26.28 50.43 -9.63
N ALA A 247 -26.68 49.34 -10.25
CA ALA A 247 -27.36 49.39 -11.55
C ALA A 247 -28.21 48.13 -11.81
N ARG A 248 -29.51 48.39 -12.05
CA ARG A 248 -30.54 47.44 -12.49
C ARG A 248 -30.22 46.92 -13.89
N THR A 249 -30.62 45.68 -14.22
CA THR A 249 -31.70 45.41 -15.20
C THR A 249 -32.02 43.91 -15.40
N ARG A 250 -33.33 43.62 -15.37
CA ARG A 250 -34.13 42.60 -16.10
C ARG A 250 -33.70 41.11 -16.14
N ALA A 251 -34.55 40.28 -15.54
CA ALA A 251 -34.98 38.99 -16.12
C ALA A 251 -36.14 39.26 -17.12
N PRO A 252 -36.43 38.39 -18.13
CA PRO A 252 -37.19 37.15 -17.84
C PRO A 252 -36.95 35.91 -18.76
N THR A 253 -37.39 34.76 -18.22
CA THR A 253 -38.10 33.60 -18.84
C THR A 253 -37.43 32.56 -19.77
N SER A 254 -37.42 31.33 -19.24
CA SER A 254 -37.74 30.00 -19.82
C SER A 254 -36.94 29.44 -21.01
N ASN A 255 -36.21 28.34 -20.78
CA ASN A 255 -36.75 27.00 -21.11
C ASN A 255 -35.94 25.86 -20.48
N GLN A 256 -36.64 24.74 -20.26
CA GLN A 256 -36.24 23.55 -19.49
C GLN A 256 -35.26 22.60 -20.22
N ARG A 257 -34.52 21.81 -19.42
CA ARG A 257 -33.92 20.46 -19.59
C ARG A 257 -32.47 20.48 -19.08
N GLY A 258 -31.98 19.68 -18.14
CA GLY A 258 -32.50 18.57 -17.34
C GLY A 258 -31.31 17.91 -16.61
N ARG A 259 -31.64 17.19 -15.52
CA ARG A 259 -30.83 16.21 -14.76
C ARG A 259 -29.81 16.71 -13.72
N ARG A 260 -30.20 16.46 -12.46
CA ARG A 260 -29.40 16.47 -11.24
C ARG A 260 -28.99 15.03 -10.87
N TYR A 261 -27.74 14.92 -10.42
CA TYR A 261 -27.12 14.08 -9.37
C TYR A 261 -27.26 12.54 -9.33
N ALA A 262 -26.05 11.95 -9.26
CA ALA A 262 -25.56 10.95 -8.31
C ALA A 262 -26.27 9.60 -8.19
N GLU A 263 -25.51 8.53 -8.47
CA GLU A 263 -25.43 7.25 -7.73
C GLU A 263 -24.74 6.22 -8.64
N ASP A 264 -23.51 5.81 -8.30
CA ASP A 264 -23.12 4.38 -8.29
C ASP A 264 -21.75 4.20 -7.63
N ALA A 265 -21.76 4.07 -6.30
CA ALA A 265 -20.66 3.48 -5.55
C ALA A 265 -21.24 2.25 -4.86
N THR A 266 -21.14 1.11 -5.53
CA THR A 266 -21.61 -0.17 -5.04
C THR A 266 -20.68 -0.65 -3.92
N SER A 267 -21.13 -0.42 -2.70
CA SER A 267 -20.53 -0.93 -1.47
C SER A 267 -21.09 -2.31 -1.10
N LEU A 268 -20.24 -3.13 -0.46
CA LEU A 268 -20.53 -4.21 0.51
C LEU A 268 -20.85 -5.62 -0.05
N PRO A 269 -20.68 -6.72 0.74
CA PRO A 269 -20.80 -6.80 2.21
C PRO A 269 -19.75 -7.70 2.94
N LEU A 270 -19.71 -7.96 4.26
CA LEU A 270 -20.64 -7.79 5.38
C LEU A 270 -19.78 -7.82 6.67
N VAL A 271 -19.98 -6.87 7.60
CA VAL A 271 -19.43 -6.96 8.96
C VAL A 271 -20.26 -7.99 9.71
N GLU A 272 -19.69 -9.16 10.01
CA GLU A 272 -20.29 -10.07 11.00
C GLU A 272 -20.16 -9.45 12.39
N PHE A 273 -21.26 -8.87 12.88
CA PHE A 273 -21.41 -8.46 14.26
C PHE A 273 -21.60 -9.71 15.13
N VAL A 274 -20.52 -10.20 15.74
CA VAL A 274 -20.63 -11.17 16.84
C VAL A 274 -21.03 -10.39 18.10
N ILE A 275 -22.32 -10.36 18.40
CA ILE A 275 -22.85 -9.85 19.67
C ILE A 275 -22.56 -10.91 20.72
N SER A 276 -21.55 -10.70 21.57
CA SER A 276 -21.35 -11.49 22.78
C SER A 276 -22.39 -11.07 23.83
N PRO A 277 -23.02 -11.99 24.60
CA PRO A 277 -24.10 -11.67 25.54
C PRO A 277 -23.69 -10.80 26.74
N SER A 278 -22.42 -10.36 26.83
CA SER A 278 -21.85 -9.73 28.02
C SER A 278 -21.57 -8.23 27.88
N GLY A 279 -22.14 -7.54 26.88
CA GLY A 279 -22.09 -6.06 26.82
C GLY A 279 -20.69 -5.43 26.68
N VAL A 280 -19.68 -6.22 26.33
CA VAL A 280 -18.35 -5.72 25.99
C VAL A 280 -18.27 -5.57 24.48
N ILE A 281 -18.37 -4.33 23.98
CA ILE A 281 -17.97 -4.00 22.61
C ILE A 281 -16.46 -4.24 22.54
N ARG A 282 -16.06 -5.44 22.12
CA ARG A 282 -14.67 -5.72 21.77
C ARG A 282 -14.43 -4.96 20.46
N ARG A 283 -13.89 -3.73 20.53
CA ARG A 283 -13.32 -3.06 19.35
C ARG A 283 -12.40 -4.08 18.70
N ARG A 284 -12.76 -4.57 17.50
CA ARG A 284 -11.85 -5.39 16.70
C ARG A 284 -10.62 -4.51 16.51
N ASN A 285 -9.48 -4.98 16.99
CA ASN A 285 -8.23 -4.23 16.97
C ASN A 285 -7.95 -3.83 15.51
N GLU A 286 -8.28 -2.60 15.12
CA GLU A 286 -8.03 -2.09 13.77
C GLU A 286 -6.51 -1.99 13.63
N ARG A 287 -5.95 -2.91 12.86
CA ARG A 287 -4.52 -2.95 12.57
C ARG A 287 -4.11 -1.64 11.93
N SER A 288 -2.95 -1.10 12.29
CA SER A 288 -2.40 0.11 11.66
C SER A 288 -2.38 0.01 10.12
N LEU A 289 -2.52 1.14 9.43
CA LEU A 289 -2.56 1.17 7.96
C LEU A 289 -1.24 0.65 7.35
N GLY A 290 -0.09 0.93 7.99
CA GLY A 290 1.19 0.35 7.58
C GLY A 290 1.19 -1.17 7.66
N LEU A 291 0.62 -1.77 8.71
CA LEU A 291 0.55 -3.22 8.85
C LEU A 291 -0.46 -3.85 7.87
N GLN A 292 -1.50 -3.10 7.48
CA GLN A 292 -2.39 -3.49 6.39
C GLN A 292 -1.65 -3.51 5.05
N LEU A 293 -0.80 -2.50 4.77
CA LEU A 293 0.06 -2.48 3.59
C LEU A 293 0.92 -3.75 3.53
N VAL A 294 1.71 -4.00 4.59
CA VAL A 294 2.59 -5.17 4.70
C VAL A 294 1.89 -6.48 4.35
N ARG A 295 0.67 -6.67 4.86
CA ARG A 295 -0.09 -7.91 4.65
C ARG A 295 -0.69 -8.00 3.26
N LEU A 296 -1.32 -6.92 2.78
CA LEU A 296 -2.01 -6.93 1.50
C LEU A 296 -1.01 -6.99 0.34
N SER A 297 0.08 -6.24 0.39
CA SER A 297 1.10 -6.27 -0.68
C SER A 297 1.81 -7.62 -0.78
N TYR A 298 1.85 -8.41 0.30
CA TYR A 298 2.36 -9.78 0.29
C TYR A 298 1.32 -10.81 -0.17
N VAL A 299 0.20 -10.92 0.56
CA VAL A 299 -0.78 -12.01 0.37
C VAL A 299 -1.66 -11.78 -0.87
N ARG A 300 -1.89 -10.52 -1.21
CA ARG A 300 -2.82 -10.09 -2.26
C ARG A 300 -2.15 -9.06 -3.19
N CYS A 301 -0.93 -9.36 -3.63
CA CYS A 301 -0.12 -8.47 -4.46
C CYS A 301 -0.81 -8.14 -5.81
N GLU A 302 -1.74 -8.96 -6.27
CA GLU A 302 -2.51 -8.71 -7.50
C GLU A 302 -3.47 -7.53 -7.38
N ILE A 303 -3.87 -7.17 -6.15
CA ILE A 303 -4.76 -6.04 -5.90
C ILE A 303 -4.09 -4.75 -6.38
N GLY A 304 -4.83 -4.02 -7.22
CA GLY A 304 -4.34 -2.78 -7.82
C GLY A 304 -3.06 -2.97 -8.63
N ARG A 305 -2.80 -4.19 -9.12
CA ARG A 305 -1.63 -4.60 -9.90
C ARG A 305 -0.30 -4.29 -9.17
N GLY A 306 -0.21 -4.70 -7.90
CA GLY A 306 0.95 -4.43 -7.04
C GLY A 306 0.79 -3.22 -6.12
N SER A 307 -0.41 -2.62 -6.05
CA SER A 307 -0.68 -1.44 -5.24
C SER A 307 -2.07 -1.50 -4.59
N PRO A 308 -2.18 -2.09 -3.38
CA PRO A 308 -3.47 -2.19 -2.70
C PRO A 308 -4.08 -0.82 -2.44
N PHE A 309 -5.42 -0.74 -2.52
CA PHE A 309 -6.19 0.48 -2.31
C PHE A 309 -6.39 0.73 -0.82
N ILE A 310 -5.35 1.23 -0.14
CA ILE A 310 -5.37 1.55 1.28
C ILE A 310 -4.83 2.96 1.55
N GLY A 311 -5.15 3.50 2.72
CA GLY A 311 -4.57 4.76 3.20
C GLY A 311 -5.11 6.04 2.56
N GLY A 312 -5.80 5.97 1.42
CA GLY A 312 -6.39 7.15 0.77
C GLY A 312 -5.33 8.23 0.53
N SER A 313 -5.50 9.41 1.13
CA SER A 313 -4.54 10.52 1.04
C SER A 313 -3.19 10.25 1.70
N LEU A 314 -3.07 9.22 2.54
CA LEU A 314 -1.80 8.82 3.15
C LEU A 314 -0.92 7.98 2.22
N MET A 315 -1.45 7.45 1.11
CA MET A 315 -0.67 6.72 0.12
C MET A 315 0.14 7.72 -0.73
N LEU A 316 1.37 8.00 -0.30
CA LEU A 316 2.25 8.96 -0.97
C LEU A 316 2.71 8.43 -2.33
N ILE A 317 3.20 7.19 -2.37
CA ILE A 317 3.57 6.51 -3.61
C ILE A 317 2.73 5.26 -3.78
N SER A 318 2.01 5.20 -4.88
CA SER A 318 1.26 4.06 -5.36
C SER A 318 1.89 3.57 -6.66
N TRP A 319 2.40 2.34 -6.68
CA TRP A 319 3.08 1.74 -7.84
C TRP A 319 2.38 1.99 -9.17
N THR A 320 1.05 1.94 -9.19
CA THR A 320 0.24 2.02 -10.41
C THR A 320 -0.43 3.37 -10.66
N ARG A 321 -0.32 4.33 -9.74
CA ARG A 321 -1.09 5.59 -9.78
C ARG A 321 -0.25 6.84 -9.63
N THR A 322 0.92 6.74 -8.99
CA THR A 322 1.82 7.89 -8.84
C THR A 322 2.74 7.96 -10.06
N PRO A 323 2.79 9.08 -10.79
CA PRO A 323 3.72 9.27 -11.91
C PRO A 323 5.17 9.01 -11.47
N VAL A 324 5.88 8.22 -12.26
CA VAL A 324 7.27 7.84 -12.01
C VAL A 324 8.09 8.07 -13.28
N ARG A 325 9.30 8.59 -13.11
CA ARG A 325 10.29 8.65 -14.19
C ARG A 325 11.25 7.47 -14.05
N VAL A 326 11.56 6.87 -15.19
CA VAL A 326 12.40 5.70 -15.33
C VAL A 326 13.69 6.13 -16.01
N PHE A 327 14.84 5.93 -15.36
CA PHE A 327 16.14 6.44 -15.82
C PHE A 327 17.06 5.33 -16.31
N GLY A 328 18.07 5.70 -17.12
CA GLY A 328 19.14 4.80 -17.56
C GLY A 328 18.74 3.69 -18.52
N GLY A 329 17.53 3.76 -19.10
CA GLY A 329 17.03 2.71 -19.98
C GLY A 329 16.51 1.46 -19.26
N ALA A 330 16.15 1.57 -17.97
CA ALA A 330 15.48 0.48 -17.26
C ALA A 330 14.20 0.04 -17.99
N VAL A 331 13.97 -1.28 -18.03
CA VAL A 331 12.98 -1.88 -18.92
C VAL A 331 11.72 -2.24 -18.15
N LEU A 332 10.56 -1.79 -18.65
CA LEU A 332 9.26 -2.20 -18.13
C LEU A 332 8.77 -3.46 -18.86
N LYS A 333 8.36 -4.48 -18.12
CA LYS A 333 7.84 -5.74 -18.68
C LYS A 333 6.51 -6.11 -18.04
N ASN A 334 5.59 -6.63 -18.85
CA ASN A 334 4.36 -7.27 -18.38
C ASN A 334 4.70 -8.60 -17.69
N VAL A 335 4.09 -8.83 -16.53
CA VAL A 335 4.25 -10.05 -15.72
C VAL A 335 2.89 -10.58 -15.29
N ASN A 336 2.86 -11.86 -14.94
CA ASN A 336 1.68 -12.46 -14.34
C ASN A 336 1.38 -11.83 -12.96
N SER A 337 0.25 -12.20 -12.36
CA SER A 337 -0.18 -11.69 -11.06
C SER A 337 -0.02 -12.71 -9.91
N ASP A 338 0.86 -13.70 -10.06
CA ASP A 338 1.09 -14.75 -9.08
C ASP A 338 2.16 -14.28 -8.08
N CYS A 339 1.75 -13.94 -6.86
CA CYS A 339 2.63 -13.33 -5.86
C CYS A 339 3.84 -14.21 -5.53
N GLY A 340 5.04 -13.63 -5.65
CA GLY A 340 6.31 -14.34 -5.49
C GLY A 340 6.80 -15.08 -6.73
N ASN A 341 6.08 -14.99 -7.87
CA ASN A 341 6.51 -15.52 -9.16
C ASN A 341 6.08 -14.60 -10.31
N PHE A 342 6.77 -13.46 -10.47
CA PHE A 342 6.45 -12.47 -11.50
C PHE A 342 7.16 -12.75 -12.84
N SER A 343 6.88 -13.91 -13.43
CA SER A 343 7.40 -14.26 -14.75
C SER A 343 6.77 -13.44 -15.86
N THR A 344 7.56 -13.12 -16.88
CA THR A 344 7.14 -12.30 -18.03
C THR A 344 6.05 -13.01 -18.82
N VAL A 345 4.96 -12.30 -19.12
CA VAL A 345 3.90 -12.84 -19.97
C VAL A 345 4.42 -12.90 -21.39
N LYS A 346 4.45 -14.10 -21.99
CA LYS A 346 4.73 -14.24 -23.42
C LYS A 346 3.57 -13.63 -24.18
N GLU A 347 3.83 -12.66 -25.05
CA GLU A 347 2.84 -12.22 -26.03
C GLU A 347 2.59 -13.40 -26.98
N GLU A 348 1.47 -14.09 -26.81
CA GLU A 348 0.95 -14.94 -27.88
C GLU A 348 0.62 -14.00 -29.04
N LYS A 349 1.43 -14.07 -30.11
CA LYS A 349 1.10 -13.42 -31.38
C LYS A 349 -0.24 -13.98 -31.83
N MET A 350 -1.27 -13.14 -31.80
CA MET A 350 -2.58 -13.45 -32.37
C MET A 350 -2.51 -13.50 -33.89
#